data_AF-A0A959VEX6-F1
#
_entry.id   AF-A0A959VEX6-F1
#
_cell.length_a   1.000
_cell.length_b   1.000
_cell.length_c   1.000
_cell.angle_alpha   90.00
_cell.angle_beta   90.00
_cell.angle_gamma   90.00
#
_symmetry.space_group_name_H-M   'P 1'
#
loop_
_entity.id
_entity.type
_entity.pdbx_description
1 polymer ?
#
loop_
_entity_poly.entity_id
_entity_poly.type
_entity_poly.pdbx_seq_one_letter_code
_entity_poly.pdbx_strand_id
1 'polypeptide(L)'
;MKFKVFTWFLALFAIFMVGCGGGGGSATSGQPLNVFITDDLNAGYDHVWVSIKQIDLVSAGGNTTVYQSTGQSVDLRSLNNGNSLFQYLNVASIPAGSYTSARVTMDKRLTLFTTGSTTGNQVQFDDSLVSGDNATVVVNFATPFDVVNGGNLVLDFDLSQWVLNNGKVTPVVAQGSTSGLNDPNRHVGEDFKGTIGNLSGTAPAQTFELRLGTGRNILVTTDATTVIFREDGNGSPVLSNNIVVEVRGSFTPSTGRLDAKSVKIEDGIQGEDKVKGLVTSTSVPANGITVDASFVRGFIPSEATVKVIFTANTTFFSYGGLPISEAEFRALLGSGNPKVEAEGTYNSTTNELTARKVKLEDDDINEDEAKGPAIEDNEPEGTLTYTVNEWSGFAYTFGSPITAKANGSTTYRAANGDDMTKSEFFAAVSAGTPVKVEGAFDGTFLNAKRMEIRNSNGGGGGDDDEARGNTSNLNLGNRSFTMSIVSWSGFNGSSGQSINVVIQQGAFLRGSNNETLTIEQFFSQLANNPYAEVEGVYNNGTFTAVKAKIED
;
A
#
# COMPACT_ATOMS: atom_id res chain seq x y z
N MET A 1 -16.42 81.11 28.15
CA MET A 1 -17.75 80.53 27.90
C MET A 1 -18.49 81.38 26.87
N LYS A 2 -18.66 80.89 25.64
CA LYS A 2 -19.41 81.53 24.56
C LYS A 2 -20.32 80.48 23.90
N PHE A 3 -21.61 80.78 23.85
CA PHE A 3 -22.65 80.06 23.12
C PHE A 3 -22.46 80.16 21.60
N LYS A 4 -22.69 79.07 20.87
CA LYS A 4 -23.17 79.02 19.46
C LYS A 4 -23.96 77.70 19.31
N VAL A 5 -25.29 77.72 19.24
CA VAL A 5 -26.17 77.99 18.07
C VAL A 5 -26.02 76.94 16.94
N PHE A 6 -26.93 75.97 16.97
CA PHE A 6 -27.87 75.55 15.90
C PHE A 6 -27.36 75.48 14.45
N THR A 7 -27.39 74.29 13.82
CA THR A 7 -27.87 74.10 12.44
C THR A 7 -28.32 72.64 12.23
N TRP A 8 -29.51 72.50 11.63
CA TRP A 8 -30.18 71.26 11.26
C TRP A 8 -29.53 70.55 10.07
N PHE A 9 -29.60 69.22 10.03
CA PHE A 9 -29.86 68.49 8.78
C PHE A 9 -30.78 67.28 9.06
N LEU A 10 -31.83 67.23 8.25
CA LEU A 10 -32.92 66.28 8.22
C LEU A 10 -32.58 65.22 7.17
N ALA A 11 -32.63 63.92 7.49
CA ALA A 11 -32.76 62.85 6.49
C ALA A 11 -33.30 61.55 7.10
N LEU A 12 -34.63 61.43 7.04
CA LEU A 12 -35.42 60.24 6.69
C LEU A 12 -34.76 58.85 6.87
N PHE A 13 -35.24 58.07 7.84
CA PHE A 13 -35.13 56.61 7.81
C PHE A 13 -36.52 56.02 8.11
N ALA A 14 -37.13 55.42 7.09
CA ALA A 14 -38.39 54.71 7.24
C ALA A 14 -38.39 53.45 6.34
N ILE A 15 -38.79 52.35 6.97
CA ILE A 15 -39.38 51.11 6.43
C ILE A 15 -38.41 50.09 5.79
N PHE A 16 -38.20 48.95 6.46
CA PHE A 16 -38.79 47.64 6.13
C PHE A 16 -38.25 46.57 7.11
N MET A 17 -39.08 46.15 8.07
CA MET A 17 -38.88 44.87 8.74
C MET A 17 -39.27 43.77 7.77
N VAL A 18 -38.28 43.21 7.06
CA VAL A 18 -38.43 41.93 6.38
C VAL A 18 -38.28 40.84 7.44
N GLY A 19 -39.36 40.11 7.68
CA GLY A 19 -39.34 38.88 8.46
C GLY A 19 -38.45 37.85 7.76
N CYS A 20 -37.24 37.66 8.28
CA CYS A 20 -36.43 36.50 7.97
C CYS A 20 -36.95 35.33 8.82
N GLY A 21 -37.86 34.53 8.25
CA GLY A 21 -38.14 33.18 8.71
C GLY A 21 -36.94 32.29 8.45
N GLY A 22 -35.89 32.43 9.25
CA GLY A 22 -34.71 31.56 9.23
C GLY A 22 -34.99 30.31 10.04
N GLY A 23 -35.51 29.27 9.37
CA GLY A 23 -35.52 27.92 9.93
C GLY A 23 -34.08 27.48 10.14
N GLY A 24 -33.68 27.37 11.41
CA GLY A 24 -32.43 26.75 11.80
C GLY A 24 -32.48 25.27 11.42
N GLY A 25 -31.98 24.95 10.23
CA GLY A 25 -31.64 23.58 9.86
C GLY A 25 -30.53 23.12 10.79
N SER A 26 -30.89 22.34 11.81
CA SER A 26 -29.91 21.49 12.49
C SER A 26 -29.27 20.65 11.40
N ALA A 27 -27.96 20.81 11.19
CA ALA A 27 -27.20 19.89 10.37
C ALA A 27 -27.41 18.50 10.97
N THR A 28 -28.22 17.66 10.33
CA THR A 28 -28.31 16.26 10.67
C THR A 28 -26.94 15.67 10.37
N SER A 29 -26.16 15.38 11.41
CA SER A 29 -24.90 14.65 11.27
C SER A 29 -25.20 13.35 10.53
N GLY A 30 -24.59 13.15 9.37
CA GLY A 30 -24.74 11.92 8.61
C GLY A 30 -24.29 10.72 9.46
N GLN A 31 -25.02 9.62 9.33
CA GLN A 31 -24.81 8.39 10.06
C GLN A 31 -23.86 7.48 9.29
N PRO A 32 -22.89 6.81 9.95
CA PRO A 32 -21.96 5.92 9.26
C PRO A 32 -22.65 4.63 8.84
N LEU A 33 -22.67 4.33 7.55
CA LEU A 33 -23.12 3.06 7.00
C LEU A 33 -21.93 2.31 6.42
N ASN A 34 -21.64 1.13 6.95
CA ASN A 34 -20.69 0.20 6.35
C ASN A 34 -21.41 -0.64 5.29
N VAL A 35 -20.78 -0.81 4.13
CA VAL A 35 -21.32 -1.58 3.01
C VAL A 35 -20.41 -2.79 2.76
N PHE A 36 -21.02 -3.97 2.74
CA PHE A 36 -20.36 -5.24 2.47
C PHE A 36 -21.08 -5.97 1.35
N ILE A 37 -20.33 -6.82 0.64
CA ILE A 37 -20.88 -7.82 -0.27
C ILE A 37 -20.49 -9.21 0.22
N THR A 38 -21.31 -10.20 -0.11
CA THR A 38 -21.10 -11.61 0.23
C THR A 38 -21.73 -12.51 -0.82
N ASP A 39 -21.44 -13.80 -0.71
CA ASP A 39 -22.09 -14.86 -1.47
C ASP A 39 -22.08 -16.18 -0.67
N ASP A 40 -23.06 -17.05 -0.90
CA ASP A 40 -23.21 -18.34 -0.22
C ASP A 40 -23.02 -19.57 -1.14
N LEU A 41 -22.82 -19.37 -2.45
CA LEU A 41 -22.66 -20.47 -3.39
C LEU A 41 -21.26 -21.10 -3.31
N ASN A 42 -21.24 -22.43 -3.31
CA ASN A 42 -20.00 -23.22 -3.34
C ASN A 42 -19.85 -24.10 -4.60
N ALA A 43 -20.80 -24.09 -5.54
CA ALA A 43 -20.81 -25.04 -6.68
C ALA A 43 -21.26 -24.43 -8.01
N GLY A 44 -20.74 -24.92 -9.14
CA GLY A 44 -21.18 -24.59 -10.50
C GLY A 44 -20.29 -23.59 -11.25
N TYR A 45 -19.51 -22.80 -10.50
CA TYR A 45 -18.51 -21.89 -11.03
C TYR A 45 -17.22 -21.97 -10.19
N ASP A 46 -16.08 -21.86 -10.87
CA ASP A 46 -14.78 -21.70 -10.24
C ASP A 46 -14.46 -20.22 -10.01
N HIS A 47 -14.95 -19.33 -10.89
CA HIS A 47 -14.89 -17.87 -10.74
C HIS A 47 -16.10 -17.18 -11.38
N VAL A 48 -16.54 -16.08 -10.78
CA VAL A 48 -17.57 -15.17 -11.33
C VAL A 48 -17.10 -13.73 -11.14
N TRP A 49 -16.46 -13.17 -12.17
CA TRP A 49 -15.91 -11.82 -12.14
C TRP A 49 -16.93 -10.78 -12.59
N VAL A 50 -17.27 -9.86 -11.69
CA VAL A 50 -18.11 -8.68 -11.95
C VAL A 50 -17.35 -7.39 -11.66
N SER A 51 -17.75 -6.28 -12.30
CA SER A 51 -17.26 -4.94 -11.94
C SER A 51 -18.37 -4.13 -11.27
N ILE A 52 -18.25 -3.86 -9.98
CA ILE A 52 -19.21 -3.04 -9.22
C ILE A 52 -18.83 -1.57 -9.35
N LYS A 53 -19.77 -0.72 -9.78
CA LYS A 53 -19.52 0.72 -10.01
C LYS A 53 -20.18 1.61 -8.97
N GLN A 54 -21.42 1.31 -8.57
CA GLN A 54 -22.19 2.18 -7.70
C GLN A 54 -23.22 1.40 -6.90
N ILE A 55 -23.42 1.78 -5.65
CA ILE A 55 -24.54 1.32 -4.83
C ILE A 55 -25.28 2.55 -4.30
N ASP A 56 -26.58 2.60 -4.55
CA ASP A 56 -27.47 3.62 -4.00
C ASP A 56 -28.49 2.99 -3.05
N LEU A 57 -28.77 3.66 -1.94
CA LEU A 57 -29.97 3.40 -1.15
C LEU A 57 -31.13 4.26 -1.65
N VAL A 58 -32.33 3.69 -1.70
CA VAL A 58 -33.55 4.36 -2.16
C VAL A 58 -34.47 4.65 -0.98
N SER A 59 -34.84 5.91 -0.83
CA SER A 59 -35.82 6.38 0.16
C SER A 59 -36.97 7.12 -0.53
N ALA A 60 -38.00 7.49 0.23
CA ALA A 60 -39.06 8.38 -0.26
C ALA A 60 -38.54 9.75 -0.71
N GLY A 61 -37.40 10.21 -0.16
CA GLY A 61 -36.74 11.47 -0.52
C GLY A 61 -35.81 11.38 -1.73
N GLY A 62 -35.64 10.19 -2.33
CA GLY A 62 -34.75 9.95 -3.46
C GLY A 62 -33.60 8.99 -3.13
N ASN A 63 -32.61 8.95 -4.03
CA ASN A 63 -31.46 8.05 -3.95
C ASN A 63 -30.31 8.68 -3.16
N THR A 64 -29.63 7.87 -2.36
CA THR A 64 -28.40 8.24 -1.64
C THR A 64 -27.29 7.28 -2.04
N THR A 65 -26.24 7.77 -2.71
CA THR A 65 -25.08 6.96 -3.08
C THR A 65 -24.26 6.59 -1.85
N VAL A 66 -24.06 5.29 -1.63
CA VAL A 66 -23.30 4.73 -0.50
C VAL A 66 -21.98 4.11 -0.93
N TYR A 67 -21.81 3.85 -2.23
CA TYR A 67 -20.57 3.37 -2.82
C TYR A 67 -20.46 3.87 -4.25
N GLN A 68 -19.24 4.25 -4.66
CA GLN A 68 -18.92 4.60 -6.05
C GLN A 68 -17.45 4.29 -6.37
N SER A 69 -17.20 3.73 -7.54
CA SER A 69 -15.87 3.50 -8.11
C SER A 69 -15.92 3.56 -9.63
N THR A 70 -14.75 3.46 -10.28
CA THR A 70 -14.66 3.30 -11.75
C THR A 70 -15.02 1.90 -12.23
N GLY A 71 -15.23 0.95 -11.32
CA GLY A 71 -15.46 -0.48 -11.60
C GLY A 71 -14.51 -1.33 -10.76
N GLN A 72 -14.90 -1.64 -9.52
CA GLN A 72 -14.16 -2.57 -8.67
C GLN A 72 -14.46 -4.00 -9.14
N SER A 73 -13.42 -4.68 -9.62
CA SER A 73 -13.49 -6.08 -10.00
C SER A 73 -13.60 -6.96 -8.76
N VAL A 74 -14.57 -7.86 -8.75
CA VAL A 74 -14.82 -8.80 -7.66
C VAL A 74 -15.06 -10.17 -8.26
N ASP A 75 -14.36 -11.18 -7.74
CA ASP A 75 -14.74 -12.58 -7.94
C ASP A 75 -15.76 -12.98 -6.87
N LEU A 76 -17.03 -13.01 -7.24
CA LEU A 76 -18.11 -13.35 -6.32
C LEU A 76 -17.96 -14.78 -5.76
N ARG A 77 -17.37 -15.69 -6.53
CA ARG A 77 -17.13 -17.07 -6.08
C ARG A 77 -16.11 -17.13 -4.95
N SER A 78 -15.13 -16.22 -4.93
CA SER A 78 -14.11 -16.14 -3.87
C SER A 78 -14.69 -15.73 -2.52
N LEU A 79 -15.92 -15.17 -2.49
CA LEU A 79 -16.63 -14.81 -1.27
C LEU A 79 -17.22 -16.02 -0.53
N ASN A 80 -16.85 -17.24 -0.92
CA ASN A 80 -17.21 -18.46 -0.22
C ASN A 80 -16.05 -19.47 -0.21
N ASN A 81 -15.57 -19.83 0.97
CA ASN A 81 -14.51 -20.84 1.15
C ASN A 81 -14.98 -22.10 1.90
N GLY A 82 -16.28 -22.41 1.80
CA GLY A 82 -16.99 -23.32 2.70
C GLY A 82 -17.77 -22.59 3.80
N ASN A 83 -17.44 -21.33 4.04
CA ASN A 83 -18.28 -20.35 4.74
C ASN A 83 -18.38 -19.08 3.88
N SER A 84 -19.50 -18.35 3.97
CA SER A 84 -19.63 -17.03 3.33
C SER A 84 -18.66 -16.03 3.96
N LEU A 85 -17.92 -15.33 3.11
CA LEU A 85 -17.00 -14.26 3.47
C LEU A 85 -17.64 -12.91 3.12
N PHE A 86 -17.22 -11.87 3.84
CA PHE A 86 -17.63 -10.49 3.64
C PHE A 86 -16.47 -9.73 3.03
N GLN A 87 -16.72 -9.10 1.89
CA GLN A 87 -15.82 -8.09 1.34
C GLN A 87 -16.37 -6.71 1.70
N TYR A 88 -15.57 -5.93 2.43
CA TYR A 88 -15.89 -4.56 2.76
C TYR A 88 -15.67 -3.66 1.55
N LEU A 89 -16.66 -2.83 1.21
CA LEU A 89 -16.58 -1.93 0.07
C LEU A 89 -16.33 -0.47 0.49
N ASN A 90 -17.07 0.01 1.50
CA ASN A 90 -17.02 1.42 1.89
C ASN A 90 -17.69 1.71 3.24
N VAL A 91 -17.38 2.87 3.80
CA VAL A 91 -18.19 3.57 4.79
C VAL A 91 -18.74 4.86 4.17
N ALA A 92 -20.05 5.06 4.27
CA ALA A 92 -20.73 6.27 3.81
C ALA A 92 -21.34 7.03 4.99
N SER A 93 -21.23 8.36 4.97
CA SER A 93 -22.01 9.22 5.85
C SER A 93 -23.33 9.54 5.16
N ILE A 94 -24.44 8.97 5.64
CA ILE A 94 -25.75 9.11 4.99
C ILE A 94 -26.79 9.75 5.91
N PRO A 95 -27.83 10.41 5.36
CA PRO A 95 -28.93 10.91 6.18
C PRO A 95 -29.56 9.80 7.02
N ALA A 96 -29.92 10.12 8.26
CA ALA A 96 -30.78 9.24 9.04
C ALA A 96 -32.14 9.11 8.34
N GLY A 97 -32.68 7.90 8.26
CA GLY A 97 -33.92 7.65 7.53
C GLY A 97 -34.21 6.19 7.27
N SER A 98 -35.35 5.96 6.64
CA SER A 98 -35.84 4.63 6.27
C SER A 98 -35.67 4.44 4.77
N TYR A 99 -34.98 3.36 4.39
CA TYR A 99 -34.67 3.02 3.00
C TYR A 99 -35.39 1.73 2.62
N THR A 100 -35.98 1.67 1.43
CA THR A 100 -36.83 0.53 1.02
C THR A 100 -36.13 -0.43 0.06
N SER A 101 -35.07 0.03 -0.60
CA SER A 101 -34.28 -0.79 -1.52
C SER A 101 -32.86 -0.27 -1.69
N ALA A 102 -32.01 -1.11 -2.25
CA ALA A 102 -30.71 -0.75 -2.82
C ALA A 102 -30.74 -0.88 -4.35
N ARG A 103 -29.92 -0.08 -5.05
CA ARG A 103 -29.62 -0.24 -6.47
C ARG A 103 -28.15 -0.54 -6.62
N VAL A 104 -27.83 -1.70 -7.19
CA VAL A 104 -26.46 -2.12 -7.48
C VAL A 104 -26.22 -1.93 -8.96
N THR A 105 -25.29 -1.05 -9.30
CA THR A 105 -24.88 -0.79 -10.68
C THR A 105 -23.52 -1.41 -10.96
N MET A 106 -23.46 -2.22 -12.01
CA MET A 106 -22.28 -2.96 -12.45
C MET A 106 -21.98 -2.67 -13.92
N ASP A 107 -20.82 -3.09 -14.42
CA ASP A 107 -20.61 -3.25 -15.86
C ASP A 107 -21.65 -4.20 -16.44
N LYS A 108 -22.11 -3.94 -17.67
CA LYS A 108 -23.08 -4.83 -18.33
C LYS A 108 -22.51 -6.22 -18.67
N ARG A 109 -21.18 -6.34 -18.75
CA ARG A 109 -20.46 -7.58 -19.07
C ARG A 109 -19.78 -8.12 -17.82
N LEU A 110 -19.69 -9.44 -17.74
CA LEU A 110 -19.06 -10.20 -16.68
C LEU A 110 -18.37 -11.44 -17.28
N THR A 111 -17.48 -12.05 -16.52
CA THR A 111 -16.75 -13.26 -16.95
C THR A 111 -17.05 -14.42 -16.03
N LEU A 112 -17.54 -15.52 -16.59
CA LEU A 112 -17.87 -16.75 -15.87
C LEU A 112 -16.86 -17.85 -16.17
N PHE A 113 -16.42 -18.55 -15.13
CA PHE A 113 -15.63 -19.77 -15.25
C PHE A 113 -16.48 -20.91 -14.71
N THR A 114 -17.12 -21.68 -15.60
CA THR A 114 -17.86 -22.89 -15.17
C THR A 114 -16.89 -23.90 -14.57
N THR A 115 -17.34 -24.70 -13.61
CA THR A 115 -16.47 -25.66 -12.93
C THR A 115 -15.64 -26.52 -13.90
N GLY A 116 -14.32 -26.51 -13.70
CA GLY A 116 -13.30 -27.18 -14.52
C GLY A 116 -12.83 -26.38 -15.74
N SER A 117 -13.35 -25.18 -15.99
CA SER A 117 -12.92 -24.33 -17.11
C SER A 117 -11.71 -23.49 -16.73
N THR A 118 -10.68 -23.51 -17.58
CA THR A 118 -9.52 -22.61 -17.47
C THR A 118 -9.69 -21.32 -18.24
N THR A 119 -10.73 -21.20 -19.07
CA THR A 119 -11.02 -20.02 -19.89
C THR A 119 -12.32 -19.37 -19.45
N GLY A 120 -12.29 -18.05 -19.33
CA GLY A 120 -13.44 -17.25 -18.94
C GLY A 120 -14.39 -17.06 -20.11
N ASN A 121 -15.68 -17.33 -19.88
CA ASN A 121 -16.72 -17.01 -20.82
C ASN A 121 -17.28 -15.61 -20.53
N GLN A 122 -17.02 -14.67 -21.44
CA GLN A 122 -17.56 -13.33 -21.30
C GLN A 122 -19.03 -13.30 -21.72
N VAL A 123 -19.90 -13.03 -20.76
CA VAL A 123 -21.35 -12.96 -20.94
C VAL A 123 -21.86 -11.56 -20.61
N GLN A 124 -23.16 -11.33 -20.77
CA GLN A 124 -23.82 -10.08 -20.42
C GLN A 124 -24.91 -10.31 -19.38
N PHE A 125 -25.22 -9.30 -18.57
CA PHE A 125 -26.50 -9.29 -17.86
C PHE A 125 -27.69 -9.21 -18.83
N ASP A 126 -28.85 -9.67 -18.37
CA ASP A 126 -30.11 -9.63 -19.12
C ASP A 126 -30.43 -8.20 -19.61
N ASP A 127 -30.95 -8.08 -20.84
CA ASP A 127 -31.18 -6.77 -21.46
C ASP A 127 -32.14 -5.89 -20.65
N SER A 128 -33.04 -6.48 -19.87
CA SER A 128 -33.97 -5.74 -19.00
C SER A 128 -33.26 -4.96 -17.89
N LEU A 129 -32.02 -5.34 -17.56
CA LEU A 129 -31.20 -4.69 -16.53
C LEU A 129 -30.20 -3.68 -17.13
N VAL A 130 -29.96 -3.75 -18.45
CA VAL A 130 -28.88 -3.02 -19.11
C VAL A 130 -29.33 -1.63 -19.57
N SER A 131 -28.53 -0.62 -19.23
CA SER A 131 -28.63 0.74 -19.75
C SER A 131 -27.25 1.26 -20.11
N GLY A 132 -27.01 1.47 -21.41
CA GLY A 132 -25.70 1.88 -21.93
C GLY A 132 -24.63 0.80 -21.71
N ASP A 133 -23.62 1.13 -20.91
CA ASP A 133 -22.54 0.21 -20.52
C ASP A 133 -22.72 -0.43 -19.15
N ASN A 134 -23.82 -0.13 -18.47
CA ASN A 134 -24.08 -0.61 -17.12
C ASN A 134 -25.27 -1.56 -17.06
N ALA A 135 -25.30 -2.41 -16.04
CA ALA A 135 -26.48 -3.14 -15.60
C ALA A 135 -26.87 -2.70 -14.18
N THR A 136 -28.17 -2.56 -13.90
CA THR A 136 -28.64 -2.18 -12.55
C THR A 136 -29.62 -3.21 -12.00
N VAL A 137 -29.29 -3.74 -10.81
CA VAL A 137 -30.15 -4.65 -10.04
C VAL A 137 -30.79 -3.89 -8.89
N VAL A 138 -32.10 -4.06 -8.69
CA VAL A 138 -32.83 -3.49 -7.55
C VAL A 138 -33.03 -4.56 -6.47
N VAL A 139 -32.49 -4.28 -5.28
CA VAL A 139 -32.61 -5.14 -4.10
C VAL A 139 -33.69 -4.58 -3.20
N ASN A 140 -34.87 -5.20 -3.20
CA ASN A 140 -35.97 -4.78 -2.34
C ASN A 140 -35.78 -5.34 -0.92
N PHE A 141 -35.84 -4.48 0.09
CA PHE A 141 -35.74 -4.92 1.47
C PHE A 141 -37.09 -5.44 1.96
N ALA A 142 -37.09 -6.59 2.63
CA ALA A 142 -38.31 -7.20 3.16
C ALA A 142 -38.98 -6.30 4.21
N THR A 143 -38.15 -5.62 5.00
CA THR A 143 -38.53 -4.52 5.89
C THR A 143 -37.64 -3.32 5.56
N PRO A 144 -38.14 -2.08 5.64
CA PRO A 144 -37.29 -0.91 5.43
C PRO A 144 -36.03 -0.96 6.30
N PHE A 145 -34.89 -0.62 5.72
CA PHE A 145 -33.61 -0.52 6.39
C PHE A 145 -33.49 0.87 7.04
N ASP A 146 -33.63 0.91 8.36
CA ASP A 146 -33.59 2.15 9.12
C ASP A 146 -32.16 2.48 9.57
N VAL A 147 -31.70 3.67 9.21
CA VAL A 147 -30.39 4.20 9.60
C VAL A 147 -30.62 5.30 10.63
N VAL A 148 -30.31 5.01 11.89
CA VAL A 148 -30.51 5.95 13.01
C VAL A 148 -29.20 6.28 13.72
N ASN A 149 -28.38 5.27 14.04
CA ASN A 149 -27.09 5.39 14.71
C ASN A 149 -25.99 4.68 13.90
N GLY A 150 -26.05 4.84 12.57
CA GLY A 150 -25.28 4.05 11.62
C GLY A 150 -25.85 2.66 11.38
N GLY A 151 -25.11 1.83 10.65
CA GLY A 151 -25.53 0.46 10.35
C GLY A 151 -24.55 -0.30 9.46
N ASN A 152 -24.87 -1.57 9.22
CA ASN A 152 -24.17 -2.43 8.27
C ASN A 152 -25.18 -2.90 7.21
N LEU A 153 -24.91 -2.59 5.94
CA LEU A 153 -25.62 -3.15 4.80
C LEU A 153 -24.78 -4.28 4.22
N VAL A 154 -25.35 -5.47 4.13
CA VAL A 154 -24.76 -6.60 3.41
C VAL A 154 -25.62 -6.85 2.17
N LEU A 155 -24.98 -6.94 1.01
CA LEU A 155 -25.62 -7.36 -0.23
C LEU A 155 -25.13 -8.76 -0.58
N ASP A 156 -26.04 -9.71 -0.64
CA ASP A 156 -25.78 -11.10 -0.98
C ASP A 156 -26.06 -11.29 -2.47
N PHE A 157 -25.04 -11.64 -3.24
CA PHE A 157 -25.17 -11.88 -4.66
C PHE A 157 -25.82 -13.22 -5.00
N ASP A 158 -26.04 -14.10 -4.02
CA ASP A 158 -26.77 -15.37 -4.14
C ASP A 158 -26.60 -16.03 -5.51
N LEU A 159 -25.34 -16.33 -5.86
CA LEU A 159 -24.98 -16.93 -7.14
C LEU A 159 -25.77 -18.23 -7.40
N SER A 160 -26.27 -18.89 -6.36
CA SER A 160 -27.07 -20.12 -6.43
C SER A 160 -28.38 -19.93 -7.21
N GLN A 161 -28.92 -18.71 -7.21
CA GLN A 161 -30.16 -18.36 -7.90
C GLN A 161 -29.92 -17.69 -9.26
N TRP A 162 -28.67 -17.54 -9.69
CA TRP A 162 -28.37 -16.94 -10.98
C TRP A 162 -28.74 -17.87 -12.13
N VAL A 163 -29.39 -17.31 -13.14
CA VAL A 163 -29.81 -18.04 -14.34
C VAL A 163 -29.00 -17.55 -15.53
N LEU A 164 -28.24 -18.46 -16.14
CA LEU A 164 -27.59 -18.25 -17.44
C LEU A 164 -28.49 -18.82 -18.55
N ASN A 165 -29.04 -17.95 -19.40
CA ASN A 165 -29.86 -18.34 -20.53
C ASN A 165 -29.43 -17.59 -21.80
N ASN A 166 -29.14 -18.32 -22.88
CA ASN A 166 -28.72 -17.77 -24.18
C ASN A 166 -27.57 -16.75 -24.07
N GLY A 167 -26.57 -17.01 -23.22
CA GLY A 167 -25.42 -16.11 -23.02
C GLY A 167 -25.73 -14.85 -22.21
N LYS A 168 -26.90 -14.80 -21.56
CA LYS A 168 -27.31 -13.70 -20.66
C LYS A 168 -27.56 -14.20 -19.26
N VAL A 169 -27.15 -13.40 -18.28
CA VAL A 169 -27.29 -13.68 -16.86
C VAL A 169 -28.44 -12.86 -16.29
N THR A 170 -29.39 -13.53 -15.66
CA THR A 170 -30.33 -12.89 -14.74
C THR A 170 -29.78 -13.09 -13.31
N PRO A 171 -29.18 -12.06 -12.71
CA PRO A 171 -28.65 -12.14 -11.36
C PRO A 171 -29.79 -12.04 -10.34
N VAL A 172 -29.57 -12.65 -9.18
CA VAL A 172 -30.31 -12.36 -7.95
C VAL A 172 -29.37 -11.62 -7.04
N VAL A 173 -29.86 -10.58 -6.35
CA VAL A 173 -29.12 -9.93 -5.27
C VAL A 173 -30.14 -9.65 -4.16
N ALA A 174 -29.80 -10.01 -2.94
CA ALA A 174 -30.66 -9.88 -1.77
C ALA A 174 -29.98 -9.05 -0.68
N GLN A 175 -30.78 -8.61 0.30
CA GLN A 175 -30.21 -8.10 1.55
C GLN A 175 -29.65 -9.29 2.35
N GLY A 176 -28.34 -9.32 2.49
CA GLY A 176 -27.64 -10.38 3.21
C GLY A 176 -27.77 -10.27 4.73
N SER A 177 -27.45 -11.37 5.41
CA SER A 177 -27.42 -11.41 6.87
C SER A 177 -26.20 -10.68 7.43
N THR A 178 -26.38 -9.96 8.54
CA THR A 178 -25.28 -9.38 9.33
C THR A 178 -24.65 -10.38 10.30
N SER A 179 -25.17 -11.61 10.35
CA SER A 179 -24.67 -12.68 11.23
C SER A 179 -23.24 -13.05 10.88
N GLY A 180 -22.36 -12.99 11.87
CA GLY A 180 -20.94 -13.28 11.75
C GLY A 180 -20.09 -12.16 11.15
N LEU A 181 -20.64 -10.95 10.94
CA LEU A 181 -19.83 -9.77 10.60
C LEU A 181 -18.75 -9.46 11.66
N ASN A 182 -18.92 -9.90 12.90
CA ASN A 182 -17.90 -9.70 13.94
C ASN A 182 -16.86 -10.84 13.99
N ASP A 183 -16.94 -11.84 13.11
CA ASP A 183 -15.92 -12.88 12.99
C ASP A 183 -14.80 -12.41 12.05
N PRO A 184 -13.58 -12.13 12.55
CA PRO A 184 -12.48 -11.62 11.73
C PRO A 184 -12.07 -12.61 10.63
N ASN A 185 -12.30 -13.92 10.81
CA ASN A 185 -11.96 -14.93 9.81
C ASN A 185 -12.93 -14.95 8.62
N ARG A 186 -14.03 -14.19 8.70
CA ARG A 186 -15.02 -14.06 7.63
C ARG A 186 -14.84 -12.78 6.82
N HIS A 187 -13.75 -12.04 6.96
CA HIS A 187 -13.48 -10.84 6.16
C HIS A 187 -12.37 -11.06 5.15
N VAL A 188 -12.65 -10.72 3.90
CA VAL A 188 -11.64 -10.70 2.84
C VAL A 188 -10.68 -9.53 3.11
N GLY A 189 -9.38 -9.79 2.95
CA GLY A 189 -8.35 -8.76 3.01
C GLY A 189 -8.34 -7.94 1.73
N GLU A 190 -8.72 -6.66 1.82
CA GLU A 190 -8.88 -5.77 0.67
C GLU A 190 -7.82 -4.68 0.64
N ASP A 191 -7.50 -4.22 -0.57
CA ASP A 191 -6.55 -3.13 -0.81
C ASP A 191 -7.31 -1.80 -1.00
N PHE A 192 -7.03 -0.83 -0.14
CA PHE A 192 -7.58 0.52 -0.22
C PHE A 192 -6.46 1.53 -0.49
N LYS A 193 -6.53 2.26 -1.61
CA LYS A 193 -5.60 3.35 -1.93
C LYS A 193 -6.19 4.70 -1.52
N GLY A 194 -5.44 5.51 -0.79
CA GLY A 194 -5.89 6.81 -0.31
C GLY A 194 -4.77 7.65 0.30
N THR A 195 -5.12 8.84 0.79
CA THR A 195 -4.18 9.75 1.46
C THR A 195 -4.33 9.67 2.97
N ILE A 196 -3.22 9.59 3.70
CA ILE A 196 -3.21 9.61 5.17
C ILE A 196 -3.66 10.98 5.69
N GLY A 197 -4.62 10.99 6.60
CA GLY A 197 -5.02 12.14 7.41
C GLY A 197 -5.14 11.78 8.88
N ASN A 198 -5.08 12.78 9.76
CA ASN A 198 -5.27 12.63 11.21
C ASN A 198 -4.40 11.50 11.83
N LEU A 199 -3.17 11.30 11.32
CA LEU A 199 -2.23 10.33 11.86
C LEU A 199 -1.94 10.63 13.34
N SER A 200 -2.08 9.62 14.18
CA SER A 200 -1.86 9.67 15.62
C SER A 200 -1.32 8.34 16.15
N GLY A 201 -0.91 8.32 17.42
CA GLY A 201 -0.22 7.18 18.03
C GLY A 201 1.28 7.18 17.73
N THR A 202 1.95 6.10 18.13
CA THR A 202 3.40 5.92 17.96
C THR A 202 3.65 4.54 17.38
N ALA A 203 4.57 4.45 16.44
CA ALA A 203 5.02 3.17 15.89
C ALA A 203 5.29 2.13 17.01
N PRO A 204 4.83 0.88 16.88
CA PRO A 204 4.08 0.32 15.73
C PRO A 204 2.55 0.54 15.82
N ALA A 205 2.03 1.00 16.96
CA ALA A 205 0.60 1.21 17.22
C ALA A 205 0.14 2.62 16.80
N GLN A 206 -0.22 2.77 15.52
CA GLN A 206 -0.67 4.04 14.95
C GLN A 206 -2.11 3.95 14.47
N THR A 207 -2.77 5.10 14.37
CA THR A 207 -4.11 5.20 13.77
C THR A 207 -4.18 6.40 12.84
N PHE A 208 -4.90 6.25 11.73
CA PHE A 208 -5.09 7.34 10.77
C PHE A 208 -6.40 7.22 9.99
N GLU A 209 -6.84 8.31 9.39
CA GLU A 209 -7.88 8.31 8.36
C GLU A 209 -7.25 8.05 7.00
N LEU A 210 -7.67 7.00 6.32
CA LEU A 210 -7.38 6.79 4.91
C LEU A 210 -8.45 7.46 4.06
N ARG A 211 -8.08 8.57 3.42
CA ARG A 211 -8.98 9.38 2.58
C ARG A 211 -9.01 8.83 1.16
N LEU A 212 -10.13 8.22 0.76
CA LEU A 212 -10.31 7.54 -0.53
C LEU A 212 -10.84 8.44 -1.66
N GLY A 213 -10.76 9.76 -1.50
CA GLY A 213 -11.45 10.73 -2.34
C GLY A 213 -12.95 10.87 -2.00
N THR A 214 -13.61 11.88 -2.58
CA THR A 214 -15.06 12.19 -2.41
C THR A 214 -15.55 12.31 -0.96
N GLY A 215 -14.67 12.66 -0.01
CA GLY A 215 -15.02 12.80 1.41
C GLY A 215 -15.18 11.47 2.17
N ARG A 216 -14.73 10.36 1.58
CA ARG A 216 -14.76 9.03 2.18
C ARG A 216 -13.48 8.78 2.98
N ASN A 217 -13.64 8.42 4.25
CA ASN A 217 -12.55 8.14 5.15
C ASN A 217 -12.77 6.77 5.81
N ILE A 218 -11.77 5.89 5.74
CA ILE A 218 -11.71 4.66 6.54
C ILE A 218 -10.76 4.94 7.71
N LEU A 219 -11.14 4.59 8.93
CA LEU A 219 -10.20 4.60 10.05
C LEU A 219 -9.32 3.35 9.98
N VAL A 220 -8.00 3.54 9.95
CA VAL A 220 -7.00 2.48 9.88
C VAL A 220 -6.27 2.39 11.21
N THR A 221 -5.96 1.17 11.64
CA THR A 221 -5.09 0.88 12.77
C THR A 221 -3.92 0.03 12.30
N THR A 222 -2.71 0.35 12.77
CA THR A 222 -1.52 -0.48 12.62
C THR A 222 -1.11 -1.05 13.97
N ASP A 223 -0.43 -2.19 13.96
CA ASP A 223 0.20 -2.76 15.14
C ASP A 223 1.57 -3.38 14.78
N ALA A 224 2.17 -4.12 15.70
CA ALA A 224 3.47 -4.76 15.49
C ALA A 224 3.47 -5.80 14.36
N THR A 225 2.31 -6.31 13.96
CA THR A 225 2.15 -7.26 12.87
C THR A 225 1.91 -6.59 11.51
N THR A 226 1.69 -5.27 11.48
CA THR A 226 1.48 -4.56 10.21
C THR A 226 2.79 -4.41 9.43
N VAL A 227 2.82 -4.95 8.21
CA VAL A 227 3.95 -4.80 7.28
C VAL A 227 3.96 -3.43 6.63
N ILE A 228 4.97 -2.60 6.91
CA ILE A 228 5.05 -1.24 6.35
C ILE A 228 6.29 -1.15 5.47
N PHE A 229 6.12 -0.69 4.23
CA PHE A 229 7.19 -0.60 3.24
C PHE A 229 6.92 0.52 2.23
N ARG A 230 7.97 0.93 1.52
CA ARG A 230 7.86 1.88 0.42
C ARG A 230 7.80 1.14 -0.91
N GLU A 231 6.99 1.66 -1.82
CA GLU A 231 6.85 1.10 -3.16
C GLU A 231 8.12 1.24 -4.00
N ASP A 232 8.90 2.30 -3.76
CA ASP A 232 10.20 2.54 -4.39
C ASP A 232 11.32 1.61 -3.88
N GLY A 233 11.04 0.82 -2.85
CA GLY A 233 11.99 -0.10 -2.24
C GLY A 233 13.02 0.53 -1.31
N ASN A 234 12.94 1.84 -1.07
CA ASN A 234 13.79 2.47 -0.09
C ASN A 234 13.43 1.99 1.32
N GLY A 235 14.44 1.83 2.17
CA GLY A 235 14.25 1.55 3.58
C GLY A 235 13.61 2.71 4.35
N SER A 236 13.42 2.48 5.64
CA SER A 236 12.88 3.44 6.62
C SER A 236 11.51 3.98 6.21
N PRO A 237 10.49 3.11 6.07
CA PRO A 237 9.15 3.56 5.78
C PRO A 237 8.57 4.32 6.99
N VAL A 238 8.19 5.57 6.77
CA VAL A 238 7.61 6.44 7.81
C VAL A 238 6.26 6.94 7.36
N LEU A 239 5.22 6.60 8.12
CA LEU A 239 3.89 7.14 7.91
C LEU A 239 3.84 8.61 8.34
N SER A 240 3.25 9.46 7.51
CA SER A 240 3.06 10.88 7.80
C SER A 240 1.76 11.39 7.17
N ASN A 241 1.22 12.50 7.68
CA ASN A 241 0.02 13.08 7.09
C ASN A 241 0.31 13.56 5.65
N ASN A 242 -0.70 13.41 4.79
CA ASN A 242 -0.71 13.83 3.39
C ASN A 242 0.13 12.99 2.40
N ILE A 243 0.65 11.82 2.82
CA ILE A 243 1.22 10.86 1.87
C ILE A 243 0.13 9.92 1.34
N VAL A 244 0.32 9.43 0.11
CA VAL A 244 -0.55 8.42 -0.49
C VAL A 244 -0.04 7.03 -0.09
N VAL A 245 -0.96 6.19 0.36
CA VAL A 245 -0.68 4.80 0.72
C VAL A 245 -1.73 3.88 0.13
N GLU A 246 -1.35 2.62 -0.05
CA GLU A 246 -2.27 1.51 -0.22
C GLU A 246 -2.24 0.64 1.05
N VAL A 247 -3.40 0.48 1.67
CA VAL A 247 -3.57 -0.31 2.90
C VAL A 247 -4.28 -1.60 2.55
N ARG A 248 -3.65 -2.72 2.88
CA ARG A 248 -4.29 -4.04 2.88
C ARG A 248 -4.69 -4.40 4.29
N GLY A 249 -5.94 -4.81 4.50
CA GLY A 249 -6.41 -5.18 5.83
C GLY A 249 -7.79 -5.79 5.84
N SER A 250 -8.22 -6.21 7.03
CA SER A 250 -9.58 -6.71 7.27
C SER A 250 -10.36 -5.65 8.05
N PHE A 251 -11.60 -5.38 7.64
CA PHE A 251 -12.45 -4.43 8.34
C PHE A 251 -13.09 -5.10 9.55
N THR A 252 -13.00 -4.49 10.72
CA THR A 252 -13.56 -4.97 11.98
C THR A 252 -14.80 -4.14 12.33
N PRO A 253 -16.03 -4.66 12.14
CA PRO A 253 -17.25 -3.87 12.32
C PRO A 253 -17.50 -3.41 13.76
N SER A 254 -16.99 -4.16 14.74
CA SER A 254 -17.14 -3.82 16.17
C SER A 254 -16.34 -2.58 16.56
N THR A 255 -15.23 -2.30 15.89
CA THR A 255 -14.37 -1.13 16.13
C THR A 255 -14.54 -0.05 15.05
N GLY A 256 -15.18 -0.39 13.92
CA GLY A 256 -15.33 0.50 12.77
C GLY A 256 -14.00 0.84 12.11
N ARG A 257 -13.02 -0.06 12.20
CA ARG A 257 -11.64 0.16 11.75
C ARG A 257 -11.21 -0.91 10.76
N LEU A 258 -10.34 -0.52 9.84
CA LEU A 258 -9.53 -1.42 9.03
C LEU A 258 -8.26 -1.75 9.81
N ASP A 259 -8.13 -3.01 10.21
CA ASP A 259 -6.92 -3.49 10.87
C ASP A 259 -5.91 -3.85 9.78
N ALA A 260 -4.85 -3.06 9.68
CA ALA A 260 -3.89 -3.14 8.58
C ALA A 260 -2.98 -4.35 8.73
N LYS A 261 -2.97 -5.20 7.70
CA LYS A 261 -1.95 -6.23 7.52
C LYS A 261 -0.71 -5.66 6.84
N SER A 262 -0.90 -4.76 5.88
CA SER A 262 0.21 -4.02 5.28
C SER A 262 -0.16 -2.60 4.89
N VAL A 263 0.83 -1.71 4.90
CA VAL A 263 0.76 -0.34 4.39
C VAL A 263 1.91 -0.12 3.42
N LYS A 264 1.58 0.00 2.13
CA LYS A 264 2.50 0.38 1.06
C LYS A 264 2.48 1.89 0.89
N ILE A 265 3.63 2.55 1.06
CA ILE A 265 3.79 3.98 0.75
C ILE A 265 4.04 4.12 -0.74
N GLU A 266 3.14 4.82 -1.44
CA GLU A 266 3.13 4.88 -2.91
C GLU A 266 4.26 5.76 -3.46
N ASP A 267 4.80 5.39 -4.62
CA ASP A 267 5.87 6.12 -5.33
C ASP A 267 5.35 7.27 -6.23
N GLY A 268 4.02 7.43 -6.29
CA GLY A 268 3.33 8.43 -7.09
C GLY A 268 2.86 7.95 -8.47
N ILE A 269 3.22 6.73 -8.88
CA ILE A 269 2.67 6.09 -10.08
C ILE A 269 1.21 5.69 -9.82
N GLN A 270 0.35 5.88 -10.83
CA GLN A 270 -1.08 5.58 -10.72
C GLN A 270 -1.58 4.82 -11.94
N GLY A 271 -2.68 4.08 -11.73
CA GLY A 271 -3.42 3.42 -12.81
C GLY A 271 -2.85 2.07 -13.24
N GLU A 272 -2.03 1.43 -12.42
CA GLU A 272 -1.48 0.12 -12.74
C GLU A 272 -2.50 -1.00 -12.53
N ASP A 273 -2.44 -1.95 -13.46
CA ASP A 273 -3.11 -3.23 -13.33
C ASP A 273 -2.38 -4.06 -12.27
N LYS A 274 -3.14 -4.76 -11.44
CA LYS A 274 -2.60 -5.60 -10.38
C LYS A 274 -3.22 -6.99 -10.42
N VAL A 275 -2.40 -8.02 -10.21
CA VAL A 275 -2.85 -9.37 -9.89
C VAL A 275 -2.23 -9.83 -8.58
N LYS A 276 -3.01 -10.52 -7.74
CA LYS A 276 -2.47 -11.32 -6.64
C LYS A 276 -2.97 -12.75 -6.72
N GLY A 277 -2.15 -13.67 -6.24
CA GLY A 277 -2.56 -15.07 -6.16
C GLY A 277 -1.40 -16.04 -6.03
N LEU A 278 -1.73 -17.33 -6.11
CA LEU A 278 -0.78 -18.43 -5.96
C LEU A 278 0.08 -18.55 -7.22
N VAL A 279 1.40 -18.68 -7.08
CA VAL A 279 2.26 -19.03 -8.22
C VAL A 279 2.06 -20.50 -8.57
N THR A 280 1.59 -20.78 -9.79
CA THR A 280 1.35 -22.13 -10.31
C THR A 280 2.41 -22.60 -11.29
N SER A 281 3.22 -21.68 -11.82
CA SER A 281 4.38 -22.00 -12.65
C SER A 281 5.46 -20.93 -12.52
N THR A 282 6.72 -21.36 -12.34
CA THR A 282 7.89 -20.47 -12.25
C THR A 282 8.70 -20.39 -13.55
N SER A 283 8.32 -21.17 -14.56
CA SER A 283 9.03 -21.32 -15.83
C SER A 283 8.16 -20.98 -17.05
N VAL A 284 6.89 -20.64 -16.82
CA VAL A 284 5.96 -20.20 -17.85
C VAL A 284 5.38 -18.87 -17.40
N PRO A 285 5.57 -17.79 -18.17
CA PRO A 285 6.44 -17.67 -19.34
C PRO A 285 7.93 -17.83 -18.96
N ALA A 286 8.81 -18.07 -19.95
CA ALA A 286 10.24 -18.32 -19.69
C ALA A 286 10.93 -17.17 -18.92
N ASN A 287 10.47 -15.93 -19.16
CA ASN A 287 10.88 -14.72 -18.48
C ASN A 287 9.87 -14.25 -17.44
N GLY A 288 9.18 -15.16 -16.74
CA GLY A 288 8.12 -14.76 -15.82
C GLY A 288 7.58 -15.88 -14.96
N ILE A 289 6.33 -15.71 -14.53
CA ILE A 289 5.57 -16.66 -13.70
C ILE A 289 4.10 -16.71 -14.14
N THR A 290 3.41 -17.77 -13.75
CA THR A 290 1.95 -17.89 -13.89
C THR A 290 1.30 -17.82 -12.52
N VAL A 291 0.27 -16.98 -12.38
CA VAL A 291 -0.43 -16.71 -11.12
C VAL A 291 -1.88 -17.13 -11.24
N ASP A 292 -2.35 -18.00 -10.35
CA ASP A 292 -3.78 -18.31 -10.17
C ASP A 292 -4.44 -17.14 -9.43
N ALA A 293 -5.24 -16.35 -10.14
CA ALA A 293 -5.63 -15.01 -9.71
C ALA A 293 -6.75 -15.08 -8.66
N SER A 294 -6.40 -14.75 -7.41
CA SER A 294 -7.37 -14.59 -6.32
C SER A 294 -7.85 -13.14 -6.16
N PHE A 295 -7.13 -12.19 -6.74
CA PHE A 295 -7.46 -10.76 -6.74
C PHE A 295 -6.93 -10.12 -8.02
N VAL A 296 -7.72 -9.22 -8.60
CA VAL A 296 -7.28 -8.35 -9.70
C VAL A 296 -7.79 -6.92 -9.50
N ARG A 297 -7.05 -5.96 -10.04
CA ARG A 297 -7.45 -4.54 -10.13
C ARG A 297 -7.08 -4.01 -11.50
N GLY A 298 -7.96 -3.20 -12.08
CA GLY A 298 -7.74 -2.54 -13.39
C GLY A 298 -8.21 -3.38 -14.58
N PHE A 299 -8.40 -4.68 -14.41
CA PHE A 299 -8.83 -5.60 -15.47
C PHE A 299 -9.68 -6.76 -14.94
N ILE A 300 -10.31 -7.50 -15.86
CA ILE A 300 -10.89 -8.83 -15.62
C ILE A 300 -10.07 -9.84 -16.43
N PRO A 301 -9.56 -10.92 -15.81
CA PRO A 301 -8.75 -11.91 -16.51
C PRO A 301 -9.60 -12.71 -17.51
N SER A 302 -8.99 -13.11 -18.64
CA SER A 302 -9.65 -13.93 -19.66
C SER A 302 -9.42 -15.44 -19.46
N GLU A 303 -8.45 -15.81 -18.63
CA GLU A 303 -8.18 -17.19 -18.19
C GLU A 303 -8.08 -17.22 -16.65
N ALA A 304 -8.18 -18.39 -16.03
CA ALA A 304 -8.18 -18.51 -14.56
C ALA A 304 -6.83 -18.09 -13.96
N THR A 305 -5.76 -18.27 -14.73
CA THR A 305 -4.41 -17.83 -14.38
C THR A 305 -3.98 -16.64 -15.22
N VAL A 306 -3.19 -15.72 -14.67
CA VAL A 306 -2.56 -14.60 -15.40
C VAL A 306 -1.07 -14.89 -15.58
N LYS A 307 -0.55 -14.65 -16.79
CA LYS A 307 0.89 -14.73 -17.08
C LYS A 307 1.54 -13.40 -16.69
N VAL A 308 2.45 -13.42 -15.74
CA VAL A 308 3.23 -12.24 -15.34
C VAL A 308 4.58 -12.29 -16.05
N ILE A 309 4.85 -11.28 -16.88
CA ILE A 309 6.03 -11.15 -17.73
C ILE A 309 7.03 -10.22 -17.04
N PHE A 310 8.26 -10.69 -16.81
CA PHE A 310 9.35 -9.87 -16.30
C PHE A 310 10.14 -9.24 -17.45
N THR A 311 10.63 -8.03 -17.18
CA THR A 311 11.47 -7.23 -18.08
C THR A 311 12.71 -6.76 -17.33
N ALA A 312 13.65 -6.14 -18.03
CA ALA A 312 14.82 -5.52 -17.40
C ALA A 312 14.46 -4.39 -16.41
N ASN A 313 13.23 -3.87 -16.48
CA ASN A 313 12.72 -2.81 -15.60
C ASN A 313 11.87 -3.36 -14.45
N THR A 314 11.70 -4.68 -14.34
CA THR A 314 10.92 -5.29 -13.26
C THR A 314 11.70 -5.24 -11.95
N THR A 315 11.11 -4.66 -10.92
CA THR A 315 11.65 -4.67 -9.55
C THR A 315 11.04 -5.82 -8.75
N PHE A 316 11.85 -6.47 -7.92
CA PHE A 316 11.44 -7.64 -7.13
C PHE A 316 11.53 -7.33 -5.64
N PHE A 317 10.55 -7.82 -4.88
CA PHE A 317 10.46 -7.57 -3.45
C PHE A 317 10.24 -8.83 -2.64
N SER A 318 10.87 -8.90 -1.46
CA SER A 318 10.63 -9.92 -0.44
C SER A 318 9.25 -9.77 0.21
N TYR A 319 8.92 -10.67 1.14
CA TYR A 319 7.68 -10.61 1.91
C TYR A 319 7.52 -9.28 2.67
N GLY A 320 8.61 -8.82 3.29
CA GLY A 320 8.71 -7.54 4.01
C GLY A 320 8.83 -6.29 3.13
N GLY A 321 8.73 -6.44 1.80
CA GLY A 321 8.81 -5.32 0.86
C GLY A 321 10.22 -4.80 0.62
N LEU A 322 11.26 -5.58 0.93
CA LEU A 322 12.65 -5.23 0.62
C LEU A 322 13.00 -5.56 -0.83
N PRO A 323 13.72 -4.69 -1.56
CA PRO A 323 14.25 -5.03 -2.87
C PRO A 323 15.15 -6.26 -2.80
N ILE A 324 14.92 -7.20 -3.71
CA ILE A 324 15.76 -8.39 -3.89
C ILE A 324 16.09 -8.55 -5.37
N SER A 325 17.14 -9.31 -5.69
CA SER A 325 17.45 -9.64 -7.07
C SER A 325 16.41 -10.62 -7.66
N GLU A 326 16.28 -10.65 -8.99
CA GLU A 326 15.45 -11.67 -9.66
C GLU A 326 15.88 -13.08 -9.28
N ALA A 327 17.18 -13.32 -9.13
CA ALA A 327 17.73 -14.62 -8.76
C ALA A 327 17.26 -15.06 -7.35
N GLU A 328 17.28 -14.14 -6.38
CA GLU A 328 16.77 -14.38 -5.03
C GLU A 328 15.26 -14.57 -5.02
N PHE A 329 14.52 -13.72 -5.73
CA PHE A 329 13.07 -13.86 -5.87
C PHE A 329 12.71 -15.24 -6.43
N ARG A 330 13.37 -15.68 -7.51
CA ARG A 330 13.15 -17.01 -8.10
C ARG A 330 13.54 -18.15 -7.16
N ALA A 331 14.58 -17.98 -6.34
CA ALA A 331 14.95 -18.98 -5.34
C ALA A 331 13.82 -19.13 -4.30
N LEU A 332 13.22 -18.03 -3.86
CA LEU A 332 12.10 -18.01 -2.91
C LEU A 332 10.80 -18.58 -3.50
N LEU A 333 10.60 -18.49 -4.82
CA LEU A 333 9.48 -19.18 -5.48
C LEU A 333 9.58 -20.71 -5.40
N GLY A 334 10.79 -21.25 -5.33
CA GLY A 334 11.02 -22.70 -5.27
C GLY A 334 10.59 -23.35 -3.95
N SER A 335 10.35 -22.57 -2.91
CA SER A 335 9.92 -23.05 -1.59
C SER A 335 8.40 -22.90 -1.40
N GLY A 336 7.62 -23.83 -1.94
CA GLY A 336 6.26 -24.09 -1.44
C GLY A 336 5.10 -23.31 -2.07
N ASN A 337 5.16 -22.98 -3.36
CA ASN A 337 4.09 -22.25 -4.10
C ASN A 337 3.66 -20.96 -3.39
N PRO A 338 4.53 -19.94 -3.29
CA PRO A 338 4.17 -18.71 -2.60
C PRO A 338 3.06 -17.94 -3.34
N LYS A 339 2.38 -17.06 -2.61
CA LYS A 339 1.56 -16.02 -3.23
C LYS A 339 2.45 -14.87 -3.69
N VAL A 340 2.01 -14.16 -4.71
CA VAL A 340 2.67 -12.94 -5.20
C VAL A 340 1.65 -11.84 -5.44
N GLU A 341 2.12 -10.60 -5.38
CA GLU A 341 1.48 -9.42 -5.96
C GLU A 341 2.33 -8.96 -7.15
N ALA A 342 1.72 -8.76 -8.32
CA ALA A 342 2.37 -8.17 -9.47
C ALA A 342 1.60 -6.95 -9.96
N GLU A 343 2.33 -5.86 -10.24
CA GLU A 343 1.80 -4.59 -10.71
C GLU A 343 2.44 -4.23 -12.06
N GLY A 344 1.63 -3.72 -13.00
CA GLY A 344 2.10 -3.34 -14.32
C GLY A 344 0.98 -3.04 -15.31
N THR A 345 1.13 -3.49 -16.54
CA THR A 345 0.16 -3.29 -17.63
C THR A 345 -0.36 -4.62 -18.15
N TYR A 346 -1.68 -4.80 -18.14
CA TYR A 346 -2.34 -6.01 -18.58
C TYR A 346 -2.79 -5.94 -20.05
N ASN A 347 -2.54 -7.02 -20.79
CA ASN A 347 -3.00 -7.21 -22.15
C ASN A 347 -4.07 -8.30 -22.19
N SER A 348 -5.33 -7.90 -22.38
CA SER A 348 -6.49 -8.79 -22.42
C SER A 348 -6.49 -9.78 -23.60
N THR A 349 -5.72 -9.51 -24.66
CA THR A 349 -5.62 -10.39 -25.83
C THR A 349 -4.71 -11.58 -25.57
N THR A 350 -3.61 -11.37 -24.83
CA THR A 350 -2.63 -12.42 -24.53
C THR A 350 -2.75 -12.99 -23.12
N ASN A 351 -3.60 -12.36 -22.28
CA ASN A 351 -3.75 -12.65 -20.86
C ASN A 351 -2.42 -12.53 -20.10
N GLU A 352 -1.65 -11.49 -20.45
CA GLU A 352 -0.33 -11.22 -19.92
C GLU A 352 -0.30 -9.88 -19.18
N LEU A 353 0.28 -9.86 -17.99
CA LEU A 353 0.63 -8.66 -17.25
C LEU A 353 2.14 -8.42 -17.40
N THR A 354 2.53 -7.35 -18.08
CA THR A 354 3.95 -6.92 -18.13
C THR A 354 4.27 -6.20 -16.83
N ALA A 355 5.08 -6.83 -15.98
CA ALA A 355 5.33 -6.37 -14.62
C ALA A 355 6.34 -5.23 -14.59
N ARG A 356 5.96 -4.12 -13.95
CA ARG A 356 6.92 -3.16 -13.41
C ARG A 356 7.46 -3.66 -12.06
N LYS A 357 6.62 -4.35 -11.30
CA LYS A 357 6.93 -4.80 -9.95
C LYS A 357 6.35 -6.17 -9.66
N VAL A 358 7.09 -6.98 -8.89
CA VAL A 358 6.61 -8.24 -8.33
C VAL A 358 7.07 -8.37 -6.88
N LYS A 359 6.15 -8.67 -5.98
CA LYS A 359 6.39 -8.84 -4.55
C LYS A 359 5.92 -10.22 -4.10
N LEU A 360 6.70 -10.86 -3.23
CA LEU A 360 6.23 -12.05 -2.50
C LEU A 360 5.17 -11.64 -1.47
N GLU A 361 4.08 -12.38 -1.44
CA GLU A 361 2.98 -12.18 -0.51
C GLU A 361 2.90 -13.39 0.42
N ASP A 362 2.88 -13.12 1.72
CA ASP A 362 2.49 -14.07 2.74
C ASP A 362 1.62 -13.32 3.74
N ASP A 363 0.44 -13.87 4.02
CA ASP A 363 -0.49 -13.25 4.97
C ASP A 363 -0.05 -13.52 6.43
N ASP A 364 0.92 -14.42 6.66
CA ASP A 364 1.33 -14.93 7.97
C ASP A 364 2.83 -14.74 8.28
N ILE A 365 3.65 -14.29 7.33
CA ILE A 365 5.10 -14.07 7.53
C ILE A 365 5.44 -12.59 7.43
N ASN A 366 5.84 -12.02 8.57
CA ASN A 366 6.55 -10.75 8.61
C ASN A 366 8.05 -11.01 8.49
N GLU A 367 8.65 -10.56 7.39
CA GLU A 367 10.10 -10.46 7.27
C GLU A 367 10.50 -9.02 7.58
N ASP A 368 10.77 -8.76 8.85
CA ASP A 368 11.24 -7.48 9.34
C ASP A 368 12.77 -7.42 9.27
N GLU A 369 13.29 -6.26 8.88
CA GLU A 369 14.72 -6.00 8.85
C GLU A 369 15.03 -4.69 9.54
N ALA A 370 16.08 -4.66 10.35
CA ALA A 370 16.65 -3.42 10.84
C ALA A 370 18.18 -3.47 10.85
N LYS A 371 18.78 -2.32 10.53
CA LYS A 371 20.22 -2.12 10.48
C LYS A 371 20.65 -0.96 11.35
N GLY A 372 21.88 -1.03 11.84
CA GLY A 372 22.62 0.09 12.39
C GLY A 372 23.71 -0.33 13.38
N PRO A 373 24.34 0.61 14.08
CA PRO A 373 25.48 0.32 14.94
C PRO A 373 25.04 -0.36 16.24
N ALA A 374 25.73 -1.46 16.58
CA ALA A 374 25.59 -2.14 17.87
C ALA A 374 25.87 -1.20 19.05
N ILE A 375 25.09 -1.33 20.11
CA ILE A 375 25.25 -0.59 21.37
C ILE A 375 25.87 -1.54 22.41
N GLU A 376 25.22 -2.67 22.64
CA GLU A 376 25.64 -3.69 23.60
C GLU A 376 25.13 -5.06 23.16
N ASP A 377 25.85 -6.10 23.57
CA ASP A 377 25.51 -7.49 23.31
C ASP A 377 25.51 -8.32 24.60
N ASN A 378 24.75 -9.41 24.61
CA ASN A 378 24.70 -10.38 25.70
C ASN A 378 24.57 -11.79 25.12
N GLU A 379 25.71 -12.41 24.84
CA GLU A 379 25.78 -13.77 24.28
C GLU A 379 24.98 -14.80 25.10
N PRO A 380 25.07 -14.88 26.45
CA PRO A 380 24.26 -15.83 27.22
C PRO A 380 22.75 -15.72 26.95
N GLU A 381 22.22 -14.50 26.88
CA GLU A 381 20.81 -14.26 26.59
C GLU A 381 20.50 -14.29 25.08
N GLY A 382 21.53 -14.22 24.23
CA GLY A 382 21.40 -14.14 22.78
C GLY A 382 20.76 -12.83 22.33
N THR A 383 21.01 -11.74 23.04
CA THR A 383 20.43 -10.44 22.74
C THR A 383 21.48 -9.46 22.22
N LEU A 384 21.09 -8.65 21.24
CA LEU A 384 21.91 -7.59 20.65
C LEU A 384 21.08 -6.31 20.59
N THR A 385 21.51 -5.27 21.30
CA THR A 385 20.89 -3.95 21.23
C THR A 385 21.67 -3.07 20.28
N TYR A 386 20.99 -2.38 19.35
CA TYR A 386 21.61 -1.53 18.33
C TYR A 386 20.72 -0.34 17.99
N THR A 387 21.33 0.73 17.50
CA THR A 387 20.59 1.91 17.02
C THR A 387 20.00 1.60 15.65
N VAL A 388 18.71 1.84 15.44
CA VAL A 388 18.07 1.64 14.13
C VAL A 388 18.29 2.86 13.25
N ASN A 389 19.04 2.69 12.17
CA ASN A 389 19.26 3.72 11.15
C ASN A 389 18.48 3.42 9.85
N GLU A 390 18.24 2.15 9.56
CA GLU A 390 17.49 1.69 8.41
C GLU A 390 16.62 0.51 8.82
N TRP A 391 15.39 0.42 8.32
CA TRP A 391 14.52 -0.73 8.57
C TRP A 391 13.50 -0.93 7.45
N SER A 392 12.93 -2.12 7.37
CA SER A 392 11.78 -2.42 6.51
C SER A 392 10.91 -3.48 7.18
N GLY A 393 9.67 -3.60 6.72
CA GLY A 393 8.73 -4.58 7.22
C GLY A 393 7.91 -4.10 8.42
N PHE A 394 8.33 -3.05 9.13
CA PHE A 394 7.58 -2.56 10.30
C PHE A 394 7.70 -1.04 10.47
N ALA A 395 6.83 -0.45 11.30
CA ALA A 395 7.00 0.93 11.72
C ALA A 395 7.97 1.04 12.89
N TYR A 396 8.94 1.95 12.77
CA TYR A 396 9.90 2.24 13.83
C TYR A 396 10.33 3.70 13.83
N THR A 397 11.18 4.08 14.80
CA THR A 397 11.72 5.44 14.94
C THR A 397 13.22 5.44 14.66
N PHE A 398 13.63 6.23 13.66
CA PHE A 398 15.05 6.44 13.33
C PHE A 398 15.85 6.89 14.56
N GLY A 399 17.05 6.31 14.73
CA GLY A 399 17.96 6.60 15.83
C GLY A 399 17.55 6.02 17.18
N SER A 400 16.45 5.28 17.26
CA SER A 400 16.01 4.63 18.50
C SER A 400 16.70 3.26 18.68
N PRO A 401 17.02 2.86 19.92
CA PRO A 401 17.60 1.55 20.18
C PRO A 401 16.55 0.45 20.07
N ILE A 402 16.85 -0.62 19.34
CA ILE A 402 16.08 -1.86 19.30
C ILE A 402 16.92 -3.02 19.85
N THR A 403 16.27 -3.99 20.48
CA THR A 403 16.92 -5.24 20.90
C THR A 403 16.47 -6.38 20.00
N ALA A 404 17.43 -7.01 19.32
CA ALA A 404 17.21 -8.27 18.64
C ALA A 404 17.43 -9.45 19.58
N LYS A 405 16.62 -10.50 19.44
CA LYS A 405 16.67 -11.70 20.26
C LYS A 405 16.84 -12.94 19.41
N ALA A 406 17.94 -13.64 19.60
CA ALA A 406 18.21 -14.92 18.93
C ALA A 406 17.44 -16.08 19.58
N ASN A 407 17.14 -17.09 18.77
CA ASN A 407 16.57 -18.36 19.17
C ASN A 407 17.42 -19.53 18.60
N GLY A 408 16.97 -20.77 18.80
CA GLY A 408 17.70 -21.97 18.34
C GLY A 408 17.82 -22.12 16.82
N SER A 409 17.06 -21.34 16.05
CA SER A 409 17.09 -21.31 14.57
C SER A 409 17.80 -20.09 13.98
N THR A 410 18.24 -19.14 14.81
CA THR A 410 18.93 -17.93 14.33
C THR A 410 20.24 -18.32 13.64
N THR A 411 20.43 -17.81 12.44
CA THR A 411 21.69 -17.91 11.68
C THR A 411 22.54 -16.66 11.89
N TYR A 412 23.87 -16.81 11.84
CA TYR A 412 24.80 -15.71 12.04
C TYR A 412 25.74 -15.60 10.85
N ARG A 413 26.03 -14.37 10.41
CA ARG A 413 26.85 -14.10 9.23
C ARG A 413 27.93 -13.07 9.53
N ALA A 414 29.12 -13.34 9.01
CA ALA A 414 30.23 -12.38 8.98
C ALA A 414 29.99 -11.35 7.86
N ALA A 415 30.77 -10.27 7.88
CA ALA A 415 30.64 -9.18 6.91
C ALA A 415 31.03 -9.54 5.46
N ASN A 416 31.65 -10.70 5.26
CA ASN A 416 31.90 -11.26 3.93
C ASN A 416 30.81 -12.26 3.48
N GLY A 417 29.75 -12.44 4.27
CA GLY A 417 28.67 -13.39 4.01
C GLY A 417 28.94 -14.81 4.49
N ASP A 418 30.08 -15.11 5.11
CA ASP A 418 30.37 -16.44 5.64
C ASP A 418 29.49 -16.74 6.87
N ASP A 419 29.11 -18.01 7.03
CA ASP A 419 28.39 -18.49 8.21
C ASP A 419 29.28 -18.38 9.46
N MET A 420 28.67 -17.96 10.57
CA MET A 420 29.28 -17.91 11.90
C MET A 420 28.49 -18.75 12.89
N THR A 421 29.15 -19.25 13.92
CA THR A 421 28.46 -19.70 15.14
C THR A 421 27.99 -18.49 15.96
N LYS A 422 27.02 -18.71 16.86
CA LYS A 422 26.58 -17.70 17.84
C LYS A 422 27.77 -17.09 18.58
N SER A 423 28.67 -17.94 19.10
CA SER A 423 29.80 -17.47 19.91
C SER A 423 30.79 -16.64 19.11
N GLU A 424 31.08 -17.03 17.86
CA GLU A 424 31.94 -16.24 16.98
C GLU A 424 31.31 -14.89 16.64
N PHE A 425 30.00 -14.84 16.38
CA PHE A 425 29.30 -13.60 16.07
C PHE A 425 29.35 -12.62 17.25
N PHE A 426 28.94 -13.06 18.44
CA PHE A 426 28.95 -12.21 19.63
C PHE A 426 30.37 -11.79 20.05
N ALA A 427 31.38 -12.62 19.82
CA ALA A 427 32.78 -12.23 20.04
C ALA A 427 33.29 -11.18 19.04
N ALA A 428 32.69 -11.09 17.85
CA ALA A 428 33.07 -10.17 16.79
C ALA A 428 32.28 -8.84 16.79
N VAL A 429 31.14 -8.80 17.48
CA VAL A 429 30.34 -7.59 17.65
C VAL A 429 30.88 -6.77 18.83
N SER A 430 31.00 -5.45 18.62
CA SER A 430 31.37 -4.49 19.65
C SER A 430 30.55 -3.21 19.47
N ALA A 431 30.54 -2.33 20.47
CA ALA A 431 29.83 -1.05 20.34
C ALA A 431 30.32 -0.28 19.09
N GLY A 432 29.38 0.10 18.22
CA GLY A 432 29.65 0.74 16.93
C GLY A 432 29.76 -0.22 15.74
N THR A 433 29.87 -1.55 15.96
CA THR A 433 29.87 -2.53 14.87
C THR A 433 28.57 -2.42 14.08
N PRO A 434 28.61 -2.17 12.76
CA PRO A 434 27.40 -2.16 11.95
C PRO A 434 26.81 -3.57 11.90
N VAL A 435 25.52 -3.68 12.17
CA VAL A 435 24.79 -4.94 12.15
C VAL A 435 23.53 -4.81 11.33
N LYS A 436 23.11 -5.92 10.73
CA LYS A 436 21.81 -6.13 10.09
C LYS A 436 21.15 -7.31 10.79
N VAL A 437 19.89 -7.16 11.14
CA VAL A 437 19.09 -8.24 11.72
C VAL A 437 17.82 -8.40 10.91
N GLU A 438 17.50 -9.63 10.57
CA GLU A 438 16.24 -10.03 9.95
C GLU A 438 15.47 -10.94 10.89
N GLY A 439 14.16 -10.76 10.99
CA GLY A 439 13.33 -11.47 11.95
C GLY A 439 11.86 -11.06 11.90
N ALA A 440 11.18 -11.22 13.04
CA ALA A 440 9.82 -10.74 13.25
C ALA A 440 9.78 -9.81 14.47
N PHE A 441 9.29 -8.59 14.28
CA PHE A 441 9.15 -7.57 15.31
C PHE A 441 7.85 -7.78 16.09
N ASP A 442 7.95 -7.94 17.41
CA ASP A 442 6.79 -8.15 18.27
C ASP A 442 6.30 -6.87 18.98
N GLY A 443 6.84 -5.71 18.58
CA GLY A 443 6.62 -4.42 19.23
C GLY A 443 7.65 -4.08 20.29
N THR A 444 8.43 -5.05 20.77
CA THR A 444 9.50 -4.87 21.75
C THR A 444 10.85 -5.37 21.22
N PHE A 445 10.87 -6.60 20.72
CA PHE A 445 12.07 -7.28 20.22
C PHE A 445 11.95 -7.58 18.74
N LEU A 446 13.08 -7.56 18.05
CA LEU A 446 13.21 -8.20 16.74
C LEU A 446 13.66 -9.66 16.95
N ASN A 447 12.73 -10.60 16.83
CA ASN A 447 12.99 -12.02 17.01
C ASN A 447 13.77 -12.54 15.80
N ALA A 448 15.09 -12.70 15.97
CA ALA A 448 16.02 -12.83 14.86
C ALA A 448 15.95 -14.21 14.20
N LYS A 449 15.70 -14.20 12.89
CA LYS A 449 15.98 -15.31 11.95
C LYS A 449 17.43 -15.30 11.52
N ARG A 450 18.01 -14.10 11.34
CA ARG A 450 19.40 -13.90 10.93
C ARG A 450 19.99 -12.66 11.59
N MET A 451 21.24 -12.77 12.05
CA MET A 451 22.05 -11.64 12.49
C MET A 451 23.33 -11.59 11.65
N GLU A 452 23.67 -10.43 11.10
CA GLU A 452 24.78 -10.25 10.18
C GLU A 452 25.62 -9.04 10.59
N ILE A 453 26.94 -9.22 10.66
CA ILE A 453 27.89 -8.09 10.78
C ILE A 453 27.98 -7.45 9.41
N ARG A 454 27.90 -6.12 9.32
CA ARG A 454 28.06 -5.38 8.07
C ARG A 454 29.41 -4.69 8.06
N ASN A 455 30.05 -4.63 6.89
CA ASN A 455 31.27 -3.84 6.74
C ASN A 455 30.91 -2.36 6.84
N SER A 456 31.61 -1.61 7.68
CA SER A 456 31.53 -0.14 7.71
C SER A 456 31.99 0.53 6.41
N ASN A 457 32.54 -0.24 5.45
CA ASN A 457 33.11 0.21 4.18
C ASN A 457 32.69 -0.68 2.99
N GLY A 458 31.43 -1.08 2.92
CA GLY A 458 30.83 -1.65 1.70
C GLY A 458 31.30 -3.05 1.29
N GLY A 459 30.39 -3.84 0.72
CA GLY A 459 30.74 -5.12 0.14
C GLY A 459 29.56 -6.04 -0.15
N GLY A 460 28.50 -5.53 -0.78
CA GLY A 460 27.41 -6.36 -1.28
C GLY A 460 26.06 -5.65 -1.23
N GLY A 461 25.84 -4.74 -2.17
CA GLY A 461 24.53 -4.16 -2.51
C GLY A 461 23.84 -3.32 -1.43
N GLY A 462 23.99 -1.99 -1.49
CA GLY A 462 23.03 -1.05 -0.90
C GLY A 462 23.32 -0.43 0.47
N ASP A 463 24.57 -0.34 0.93
CA ASP A 463 24.90 0.13 2.29
C ASP A 463 25.86 1.34 2.36
N ASP A 464 26.16 2.00 1.24
CA ASP A 464 26.82 3.30 1.28
C ASP A 464 25.75 4.35 1.70
N ASP A 465 26.12 5.40 2.45
CA ASP A 465 25.22 6.56 2.58
C ASP A 465 24.95 7.05 1.16
N GLU A 466 23.69 7.34 0.83
CA GLU A 466 23.34 7.86 -0.49
C GLU A 466 22.66 9.22 -0.35
N ALA A 467 23.02 10.17 -1.21
CA ALA A 467 22.33 11.44 -1.30
C ALA A 467 22.10 11.80 -2.77
N ARG A 468 20.86 12.21 -3.09
CA ARG A 468 20.51 12.78 -4.39
C ARG A 468 20.06 14.20 -4.21
N GLY A 469 20.41 15.08 -5.14
CA GLY A 469 19.87 16.44 -5.11
C GLY A 469 20.57 17.45 -5.99
N ASN A 470 20.11 18.69 -5.85
CA ASN A 470 20.61 19.78 -6.68
C ASN A 470 22.00 20.21 -6.22
N THR A 471 22.92 20.39 -7.16
CA THR A 471 24.32 20.73 -6.87
C THR A 471 24.61 22.21 -7.11
N SER A 472 25.54 22.76 -6.32
CA SER A 472 25.99 24.15 -6.41
C SER A 472 27.43 24.27 -5.87
N ASN A 473 28.04 25.45 -5.99
CA ASN A 473 29.39 25.72 -5.47
C ASN A 473 30.45 24.69 -5.91
N LEU A 474 30.42 24.30 -7.19
CA LEU A 474 31.36 23.33 -7.74
C LEU A 474 32.81 23.83 -7.60
N ASN A 475 33.66 23.04 -6.98
CA ASN A 475 35.07 23.31 -6.80
C ASN A 475 35.90 22.10 -7.21
N LEU A 476 36.32 22.08 -8.48
CA LEU A 476 37.14 21.02 -9.04
C LEU A 476 38.48 20.88 -8.30
N GLY A 477 39.10 21.98 -7.87
CA GLY A 477 40.37 21.97 -7.15
C GLY A 477 40.31 21.22 -5.82
N ASN A 478 39.18 21.34 -5.11
CA ASN A 478 38.91 20.61 -3.87
C ASN A 478 38.12 19.31 -4.08
N ARG A 479 37.79 18.97 -5.34
CA ARG A 479 36.90 17.86 -5.71
C ARG A 479 35.59 17.89 -4.92
N SER A 480 35.03 19.08 -4.68
CA SER A 480 33.88 19.25 -3.80
C SER A 480 32.76 20.06 -4.44
N PHE A 481 31.53 19.86 -3.97
CA PHE A 481 30.38 20.69 -4.30
C PHE A 481 29.37 20.69 -3.15
N THR A 482 28.46 21.66 -3.12
CA THR A 482 27.32 21.66 -2.20
C THR A 482 26.15 20.94 -2.84
N MET A 483 25.48 20.04 -2.11
CA MET A 483 24.24 19.39 -2.53
C MET A 483 23.09 19.82 -1.63
N SER A 484 21.98 20.27 -2.23
CA SER A 484 20.68 20.40 -1.57
C SER A 484 19.92 19.10 -1.73
N ILE A 485 19.81 18.34 -0.64
CA ILE A 485 19.28 16.99 -0.63
C ILE A 485 17.81 16.98 -1.07
N VAL A 486 17.47 16.06 -1.97
CA VAL A 486 16.09 15.75 -2.39
C VAL A 486 15.68 14.39 -1.84
N SER A 487 16.55 13.38 -1.92
CA SER A 487 16.39 12.07 -1.29
C SER A 487 17.72 11.59 -0.72
N TRP A 488 17.67 10.76 0.32
CA TRP A 488 18.86 10.23 0.97
C TRP A 488 18.56 8.91 1.70
N SER A 489 19.60 8.14 1.96
CA SER A 489 19.59 6.92 2.77
C SER A 489 20.89 6.82 3.57
N GLY A 490 20.92 5.98 4.61
CA GLY A 490 22.11 5.73 5.43
C GLY A 490 22.43 6.77 6.51
N PHE A 491 22.05 8.04 6.34
CA PHE A 491 22.35 9.12 7.31
C PHE A 491 21.15 10.01 7.68
N ASN A 492 21.32 10.81 8.74
CA ASN A 492 20.32 11.79 9.20
C ASN A 492 20.32 13.05 8.32
N GLY A 493 19.75 12.93 7.12
CA GLY A 493 19.45 14.03 6.21
C GLY A 493 18.04 14.60 6.39
N SER A 494 17.74 15.67 5.67
CA SER A 494 16.39 16.20 5.48
C SER A 494 16.26 16.82 4.09
N SER A 495 15.07 16.77 3.50
CA SER A 495 14.82 17.39 2.20
C SER A 495 15.09 18.89 2.27
N GLY A 496 15.87 19.41 1.33
CA GLY A 496 16.35 20.79 1.27
C GLY A 496 17.63 21.06 2.07
N GLN A 497 18.07 20.13 2.94
CA GLN A 497 19.31 20.28 3.69
C GLN A 497 20.49 20.42 2.74
N SER A 498 21.38 21.37 3.05
CA SER A 498 22.63 21.56 2.31
C SER A 498 23.74 20.76 2.97
N ILE A 499 24.41 19.92 2.18
CA ILE A 499 25.59 19.15 2.59
C ILE A 499 26.78 19.48 1.71
N ASN A 500 27.99 19.41 2.27
CA ASN A 500 29.22 19.53 1.50
C ASN A 500 29.65 18.15 1.02
N VAL A 501 29.68 17.92 -0.29
CA VAL A 501 30.14 16.66 -0.88
C VAL A 501 31.59 16.80 -1.29
N VAL A 502 32.43 15.84 -0.91
CA VAL A 502 33.84 15.73 -1.28
C VAL A 502 34.05 14.39 -1.98
N ILE A 503 34.43 14.43 -3.26
CA ILE A 503 34.69 13.25 -4.07
C ILE A 503 36.08 12.70 -3.75
N GLN A 504 36.13 11.48 -3.20
CA GLN A 504 37.38 10.81 -2.87
C GLN A 504 38.26 10.59 -4.11
N GLN A 505 39.58 10.59 -3.92
CA GLN A 505 40.50 10.20 -4.98
C GLN A 505 40.27 8.73 -5.35
N GLY A 506 40.05 8.45 -6.64
CA GLY A 506 39.72 7.11 -7.12
C GLY A 506 38.23 6.74 -7.08
N ALA A 507 37.35 7.67 -6.72
CA ALA A 507 35.90 7.46 -6.77
C ALA A 507 35.41 7.08 -8.18
N PHE A 508 34.36 6.25 -8.25
CA PHE A 508 33.70 5.87 -9.50
C PHE A 508 32.73 6.96 -9.94
N LEU A 509 32.99 7.57 -11.10
CA LEU A 509 32.21 8.70 -11.61
C LEU A 509 31.48 8.32 -12.88
N ARG A 510 30.18 8.61 -12.95
CA ARG A 510 29.34 8.32 -14.13
C ARG A 510 28.58 9.53 -14.61
N GLY A 511 28.41 9.61 -15.93
CA GLY A 511 27.45 10.53 -16.56
C GLY A 511 26.04 9.95 -16.57
N SER A 512 25.09 10.72 -17.08
CA SER A 512 23.68 10.29 -17.10
C SER A 512 23.41 9.09 -18.03
N ASN A 513 24.30 8.83 -19.00
CA ASN A 513 24.23 7.65 -19.86
C ASN A 513 25.05 6.46 -19.31
N ASN A 514 25.41 6.48 -18.02
CA ASN A 514 26.25 5.48 -17.35
C ASN A 514 27.68 5.35 -17.90
N GLU A 515 28.16 6.28 -18.72
CA GLU A 515 29.54 6.29 -19.16
C GLU A 515 30.48 6.63 -17.99
N THR A 516 31.65 6.00 -17.94
CA THR A 516 32.66 6.32 -16.91
C THR A 516 33.34 7.65 -17.22
N LEU A 517 33.39 8.54 -16.24
CA LEU A 517 33.96 9.88 -16.38
C LEU A 517 35.25 10.05 -15.58
N THR A 518 36.13 10.92 -16.08
CA THR A 518 37.18 11.55 -15.26
C THR A 518 36.58 12.59 -14.32
N ILE A 519 37.33 13.03 -13.30
CA ILE A 519 36.84 14.05 -12.37
C ILE A 519 36.56 15.38 -13.09
N GLU A 520 37.39 15.74 -14.07
CA GLU A 520 37.22 16.95 -14.88
C GLU A 520 35.93 16.87 -15.73
N GLN A 521 35.68 15.71 -16.36
CA GLN A 521 34.46 15.50 -17.13
C GLN A 521 33.21 15.50 -16.25
N PHE A 522 33.25 14.84 -15.09
CA PHE A 522 32.15 14.82 -14.14
C PHE A 522 31.76 16.23 -13.70
N PHE A 523 32.73 17.04 -13.25
CA PHE A 523 32.46 18.44 -12.84
C PHE A 523 32.01 19.32 -14.01
N SER A 524 32.52 19.09 -15.23
CA SER A 524 32.07 19.81 -16.43
C SER A 524 30.63 19.47 -16.80
N GLN A 525 30.22 18.21 -16.67
CA GLN A 525 28.85 17.80 -16.94
C GLN A 525 27.90 18.27 -15.81
N LEU A 526 28.31 18.12 -14.55
CA LEU A 526 27.53 18.53 -13.37
C LEU A 526 27.25 20.05 -13.36
N ALA A 527 28.14 20.87 -13.94
CA ALA A 527 27.90 22.29 -14.11
C ALA A 527 26.75 22.62 -15.07
N ASN A 528 26.45 21.72 -16.02
CA ASN A 528 25.36 21.88 -16.99
C ASN A 528 24.07 21.16 -16.57
N ASN A 529 24.21 20.09 -15.77
CA ASN A 529 23.10 19.37 -15.18
C ASN A 529 23.31 19.32 -13.65
N PRO A 530 22.75 20.27 -12.89
CA PRO A 530 23.05 20.44 -11.49
C PRO A 530 22.25 19.45 -10.62
N TYR A 531 22.20 18.18 -10.99
CA TYR A 531 21.59 17.12 -10.20
C TYR A 531 22.50 15.90 -10.18
N ALA A 532 22.77 15.36 -9.00
CA ALA A 532 23.62 14.18 -8.84
C ALA A 532 23.13 13.26 -7.73
N GLU A 533 23.49 12.00 -7.88
CA GLU A 533 23.52 10.96 -6.86
C GLU A 533 24.96 10.74 -6.39
N VAL A 534 25.17 10.63 -5.09
CA VAL A 534 26.46 10.27 -4.49
C VAL A 534 26.30 9.17 -3.48
N GLU A 535 27.28 8.27 -3.45
CA GLU A 535 27.36 7.17 -2.49
C GLU A 535 28.68 7.28 -1.71
N GLY A 536 28.64 7.16 -0.39
CA GLY A 536 29.83 7.22 0.45
C GLY A 536 29.56 7.28 1.95
N VAL A 537 30.28 8.15 2.67
CA VAL A 537 30.17 8.29 4.12
C VAL A 537 29.86 9.74 4.50
N TYR A 538 28.77 9.94 5.22
CA TYR A 538 28.34 11.21 5.77
C TYR A 538 28.80 11.36 7.22
N ASN A 539 29.53 12.44 7.50
CA ASN A 539 29.95 12.79 8.84
C ASN A 539 29.89 14.31 9.05
N ASN A 540 29.07 14.73 10.00
CA ASN A 540 29.01 16.11 10.52
C ASN A 540 28.92 17.19 9.42
N GLY A 541 27.96 17.03 8.49
CA GLY A 541 27.73 18.01 7.41
C GLY A 541 28.59 17.79 6.15
N THR A 542 29.55 16.86 6.18
CA THR A 542 30.39 16.53 5.01
C THR A 542 30.14 15.10 4.56
N PHE A 543 29.94 14.92 3.26
CA PHE A 543 29.71 13.66 2.60
C PHE A 543 30.94 13.29 1.76
N THR A 544 31.65 12.25 2.15
CA THR A 544 32.85 11.76 1.43
C THR A 544 32.42 10.69 0.45
N ALA A 545 32.29 11.05 -0.83
CA ALA A 545 31.73 10.19 -1.85
C ALA A 545 32.79 9.27 -2.49
N VAL A 546 32.49 7.97 -2.55
CA VAL A 546 33.25 6.93 -3.27
C VAL A 546 32.63 6.60 -4.63
N LYS A 547 31.34 6.93 -4.85
CA LYS A 547 30.69 6.94 -6.16
C LYS A 547 29.92 8.23 -6.36
N ALA A 548 29.84 8.71 -7.60
CA ALA A 548 28.98 9.81 -7.97
C ALA A 548 28.44 9.64 -9.40
N LYS A 549 27.17 9.93 -9.60
CA LYS A 549 26.46 9.85 -10.88
C LYS A 549 25.66 11.11 -11.12
N ILE A 550 25.65 11.58 -12.37
CA ILE A 550 24.77 12.66 -12.82
C ILE A 550 23.43 12.04 -13.21
N GLU A 551 22.32 12.58 -12.71
CA GLU A 551 20.96 12.13 -13.09
C GLU A 551 20.31 13.15 -14.03
N ASP A 552 19.41 12.68 -14.89
CA ASP A 552 18.64 13.51 -15.83
C ASP A 552 17.39 14.15 -15.21
#